data_AF-A0A7J2R9N1-F1
#
_entry.id   AF-A0A7J2R9N1-F1
#
_cell.length_a   1.000
_cell.length_b   1.000
_cell.length_c   1.000
_cell.angle_alpha   90.00
_cell.angle_beta   90.00
_cell.angle_gamma   90.00
#
_symmetry.space_group_name_H-M   'P 1'
#
loop_
_entity.id
_entity.type
_entity.pdbx_description
1 polymer ?
#
loop_
_entity_poly.entity_id
_entity_poly.type
_entity_poly.pdbx_seq_one_letter_code
_entity_poly.pdbx_strand_id
1 'polypeptide(L)'
;MDQFYSIVEPVVDHTVRKLCIRPYPNHKKGCPNWGGKKGCPPQVPLIGKLINLDKIVYAIYNRYEFGDHVERMREKHPKWSKRQLECCLYWQGTARKCLREKIRLFLSDYRDYIIVGCPEGSGVNLTETMKQVGINLEWPPKKYTYQIVLAGKK
;
A
#
# COMPACT_ATOMS: atom_id res chain seq x y z
N MET A 1 -0.73 20.76 7.81
CA MET A 1 -0.35 19.59 6.99
C MET A 1 -1.06 18.40 7.58
N ASP A 2 -1.86 17.67 6.79
CA ASP A 2 -2.54 16.48 7.31
C ASP A 2 -1.52 15.45 7.78
N GLN A 3 -1.84 14.79 8.88
CA GLN A 3 -1.01 13.71 9.42
C GLN A 3 -0.93 12.57 8.39
N PHE A 4 0.29 12.22 7.98
CA PHE A 4 0.56 11.22 6.94
C PHE A 4 1.26 9.96 7.46
N TYR A 5 1.40 9.85 8.77
CA TYR A 5 1.87 8.65 9.44
C TYR A 5 1.22 8.48 10.82
N SER A 6 1.12 7.23 11.27
CA SER A 6 0.59 6.87 12.59
C SER A 6 1.43 5.74 13.19
N ILE A 7 1.53 5.69 14.52
CA ILE A 7 2.06 4.52 15.23
C ILE A 7 1.05 3.39 15.07
N VAL A 8 1.52 2.18 14.76
CA VAL A 8 0.69 0.99 14.56
C VAL A 8 1.31 -0.22 15.21
N GLU A 9 0.48 -1.21 15.53
CA GLU A 9 0.92 -2.57 15.86
C GLU A 9 0.65 -3.46 14.64
N PRO A 10 1.67 -3.82 13.84
CA PRO A 10 1.46 -4.60 12.62
C PRO A 10 0.75 -5.92 12.91
N VAL A 11 -0.42 -6.12 12.31
CA VAL A 11 -1.16 -7.38 12.40
C VAL A 11 -0.47 -8.39 11.49
N VAL A 12 0.34 -9.27 12.08
CA VAL A 12 1.10 -10.29 11.35
C VAL A 12 0.17 -11.44 10.97
N ASP A 13 -0.05 -11.59 9.66
CA ASP A 13 -0.80 -12.69 9.07
C ASP A 13 -0.13 -13.09 7.76
N HIS A 14 0.67 -14.16 7.80
CA HIS A 14 1.40 -14.62 6.62
C HIS A 14 0.48 -15.15 5.51
N THR A 15 -0.80 -15.42 5.79
CA THR A 15 -1.74 -15.88 4.76
C THR A 15 -2.06 -14.79 3.74
N VAL A 16 -1.88 -13.50 4.09
CA VAL A 16 -2.06 -12.37 3.15
C VAL A 16 -1.07 -12.41 1.99
N ARG A 17 0.07 -13.11 2.13
CA ARG A 17 0.99 -13.35 1.00
C ARG A 17 0.31 -14.12 -0.13
N LYS A 18 -0.67 -14.97 0.18
CA LYS A 18 -1.46 -15.72 -0.80
C LYS A 18 -2.36 -14.81 -1.66
N LEU A 19 -2.57 -13.54 -1.29
CA LEU A 19 -3.26 -12.57 -2.15
C LEU A 19 -2.54 -12.40 -3.50
N CYS A 20 -1.21 -12.49 -3.51
CA CYS A 20 -0.43 -12.34 -4.74
C CYS A 20 -0.66 -13.47 -5.76
N ILE A 21 -1.17 -14.64 -5.36
CA ILE A 21 -1.48 -15.74 -6.29
C ILE A 21 -2.97 -15.81 -6.64
N ARG A 22 -3.81 -14.92 -6.08
CA ARG A 22 -5.23 -14.87 -6.41
C ARG A 22 -5.42 -14.30 -7.83
N PRO A 23 -6.25 -14.92 -8.68
CA PRO A 23 -6.55 -14.39 -10.01
C PRO A 23 -7.21 -13.02 -9.94
N TYR A 24 -6.88 -12.13 -10.89
CA TYR A 24 -7.56 -10.85 -11.10
C TYR A 24 -7.59 -10.52 -12.61
N PRO A 25 -8.33 -9.49 -13.06
CA PRO A 25 -8.51 -9.23 -14.49
C PRO A 25 -7.18 -9.19 -15.27
N ASN A 26 -7.11 -9.95 -16.36
CA ASN A 26 -5.93 -10.19 -17.20
C ASN A 26 -4.76 -10.96 -16.54
N HIS A 27 -4.93 -11.45 -15.32
CA HIS A 27 -3.90 -12.15 -14.54
C HIS A 27 -4.49 -13.41 -13.89
N LYS A 28 -4.81 -14.42 -14.71
CA LYS A 28 -5.46 -15.67 -14.27
C LYS A 28 -4.63 -16.48 -13.26
N LYS A 29 -3.30 -16.31 -13.25
CA LYS A 29 -2.37 -16.98 -12.33
C LYS A 29 -1.94 -16.08 -11.14
N GLY A 30 -2.60 -14.93 -10.97
CA GLY A 30 -2.23 -13.92 -9.98
C GLY A 30 -1.12 -12.98 -10.45
N CYS A 31 -0.50 -12.30 -9.50
CA CYS A 31 0.45 -11.23 -9.70
C CYS A 31 1.67 -11.71 -10.50
N PRO A 32 2.04 -11.02 -11.60
CA PRO A 32 3.17 -11.42 -12.43
C PRO A 32 4.53 -11.30 -11.71
N ASN A 33 4.58 -10.61 -10.57
CA ASN A 33 5.81 -10.47 -9.78
C ASN A 33 6.03 -11.61 -8.77
N TRP A 34 5.04 -12.47 -8.54
CA TRP A 34 5.16 -13.61 -7.63
C TRP A 34 6.31 -14.54 -8.08
N GLY A 35 7.21 -14.89 -7.17
CA GLY A 35 8.33 -15.78 -7.47
C GLY A 35 9.46 -15.18 -8.32
N GLY A 36 9.27 -13.98 -8.88
CA GLY A 36 10.26 -13.34 -9.76
C GLY A 36 11.07 -12.23 -9.10
N LYS A 37 10.43 -11.37 -8.29
CA LYS A 37 11.06 -10.15 -7.76
C LYS A 37 11.46 -10.30 -6.30
N LYS A 38 12.70 -9.88 -5.95
CA LYS A 38 13.25 -9.93 -4.56
C LYS A 38 12.34 -9.28 -3.51
N GLY A 39 11.64 -8.20 -3.88
CA GLY A 39 10.71 -7.47 -3.01
C GLY A 39 9.28 -8.02 -3.01
N CYS A 40 9.03 -9.18 -3.59
CA CYS A 40 7.73 -9.83 -3.67
C CYS A 40 7.77 -11.24 -3.07
N PRO A 41 6.63 -11.77 -2.61
CA PRO A 41 6.56 -13.15 -2.17
C PRO A 41 6.90 -14.16 -3.28
N PRO A 42 7.46 -15.34 -2.92
CA PRO A 42 7.89 -15.74 -1.58
C PRO A 42 9.28 -15.20 -1.17
N GLN A 43 9.96 -14.46 -2.04
CA GLN A 43 11.35 -14.03 -1.87
C GLN A 43 11.53 -12.92 -0.82
N VAL A 44 10.56 -12.02 -0.68
CA VAL A 44 10.61 -10.97 0.34
C VAL A 44 10.59 -11.59 1.75
N PRO A 45 11.51 -11.19 2.66
CA PRO A 45 11.51 -11.68 4.03
C PRO A 45 10.20 -11.37 4.76
N LEU A 46 9.89 -12.18 5.77
CA LEU A 46 8.79 -11.89 6.69
C LEU A 46 9.10 -10.62 7.50
N ILE A 47 8.05 -9.90 7.90
CA ILE A 47 8.18 -8.58 8.52
C ILE A 47 9.13 -8.55 9.73
N GLY A 48 9.10 -9.57 10.60
CA GLY A 48 9.99 -9.66 11.77
C GLY A 48 11.48 -9.88 11.44
N LYS A 49 11.82 -10.21 10.19
CA LYS A 49 13.21 -10.22 9.71
C LYS A 49 13.65 -8.88 9.13
N LEU A 50 12.71 -7.99 8.83
CA LEU A 50 12.96 -6.68 8.24
C LEU A 50 13.08 -5.59 9.30
N ILE A 51 12.24 -5.66 10.34
CA ILE A 51 12.17 -4.72 11.46
C ILE A 51 11.88 -5.47 12.76
N ASN A 52 12.31 -4.90 13.88
CA ASN A 52 12.01 -5.35 15.23
C ASN A 52 10.60 -4.88 15.62
N LEU A 53 9.69 -5.83 15.83
CA LEU A 53 8.29 -5.57 16.16
C LEU A 53 8.06 -5.23 17.65
N ASP A 54 9.05 -5.43 18.51
CA ASP A 54 9.00 -5.01 19.92
C ASP A 54 9.32 -3.51 20.09
N LYS A 55 9.70 -2.84 18.99
CA LYS A 55 9.94 -1.40 18.92
C LYS A 55 8.78 -0.71 18.23
N ILE A 56 8.73 0.61 18.35
CA ILE A 56 7.72 1.44 17.68
C ILE A 56 7.78 1.21 16.16
N VAL A 57 6.61 0.93 15.57
CA VAL A 57 6.41 0.82 14.13
C VAL A 57 5.45 1.93 13.68
N TYR A 58 5.78 2.57 12.57
CA TYR A 58 4.93 3.58 11.95
C TYR A 58 4.35 3.05 10.64
N ALA A 59 3.07 3.31 10.40
CA ALA A 59 2.50 3.26 9.06
C ALA A 59 2.62 4.65 8.44
N ILE A 60 3.32 4.76 7.31
CA ILE A 60 3.40 5.98 6.50
C ILE A 60 2.48 5.79 5.31
N TYR A 61 1.56 6.73 5.10
CA TYR A 61 0.51 6.55 4.11
C TYR A 61 0.20 7.80 3.29
N ASN A 62 -0.24 7.54 2.07
CA ASN A 62 -0.81 8.53 1.19
C ASN A 62 -2.26 8.17 0.87
N ARG A 63 -3.20 9.02 1.31
CA ARG A 63 -4.59 9.00 0.84
C ARG A 63 -4.66 9.68 -0.53
N TYR A 64 -5.26 9.01 -1.50
CA TYR A 64 -5.53 9.54 -2.82
C TYR A 64 -7.03 9.57 -3.07
N GLU A 65 -7.53 10.73 -3.50
CA GLU A 65 -8.93 11.01 -3.82
C GLU A 65 -9.31 10.28 -5.12
N PHE A 66 -9.63 8.98 -4.99
CA PHE A 66 -9.90 8.09 -6.11
C PHE A 66 -11.25 8.40 -6.76
N GLY A 67 -12.29 8.70 -5.97
CA GLY A 67 -13.59 9.09 -6.49
C GLY A 67 -13.50 10.32 -7.40
N ASP A 68 -12.84 11.37 -6.92
CA ASP A 68 -12.61 12.59 -7.69
C ASP A 68 -11.80 12.34 -8.96
N HIS A 69 -10.83 11.42 -8.90
CA HIS A 69 -10.12 10.99 -10.10
C HIS A 69 -11.06 10.35 -11.13
N VAL A 70 -11.91 9.42 -10.70
CA VAL A 70 -12.85 8.72 -11.58
C VAL A 70 -13.84 9.69 -12.21
N GLU A 71 -14.40 10.63 -11.44
CA GLU A 71 -15.35 11.61 -11.96
C GLU A 71 -14.69 12.59 -12.94
N ARG A 72 -13.49 13.09 -12.63
CA ARG A 72 -12.72 13.90 -13.59
C ARG A 72 -12.40 13.14 -14.88
N MET A 73 -12.10 11.84 -14.80
CA MET A 73 -11.86 11.02 -15.99
C MET A 73 -13.16 10.78 -16.77
N ARG A 74 -14.31 10.69 -16.09
CA ARG A 74 -15.63 10.54 -16.71
C ARG A 74 -16.01 11.77 -17.52
N GLU A 75 -15.79 12.96 -16.96
CA GLU A 75 -16.03 14.24 -17.65
C GLU A 75 -15.15 14.37 -18.90
N LYS A 76 -13.85 14.04 -18.77
CA LYS A 76 -12.90 14.11 -19.89
C LYS A 76 -13.14 13.04 -20.96
N HIS A 77 -13.63 11.87 -20.55
CA HIS A 77 -13.80 10.71 -21.42
C HIS A 77 -15.17 10.05 -21.21
N PRO A 78 -16.28 10.69 -21.62
CA PRO A 78 -17.64 10.24 -21.31
C PRO A 78 -18.01 8.87 -21.92
N LYS A 79 -17.27 8.43 -22.94
CA LYS A 79 -17.46 7.12 -23.59
C LYS A 79 -16.64 5.99 -22.97
N TRP A 80 -15.75 6.28 -22.01
CA TRP A 80 -14.94 5.25 -21.37
C TRP A 80 -15.79 4.35 -20.48
N SER A 81 -15.51 3.06 -20.52
CA SER A 81 -16.10 2.10 -19.58
C SER A 81 -15.65 2.38 -18.15
N LYS A 82 -16.43 1.91 -17.17
CA LYS A 82 -16.06 1.99 -15.74
C LYS A 82 -14.65 1.47 -15.47
N ARG A 83 -14.26 0.36 -16.10
CA ARG A 83 -12.92 -0.23 -15.96
C ARG A 83 -11.80 0.71 -16.44
N GLN A 84 -12.04 1.47 -17.52
CA GLN A 84 -11.07 2.44 -18.02
C GLN A 84 -10.97 3.64 -17.08
N LEU A 85 -12.11 4.15 -16.58
CA LEU A 85 -12.14 5.24 -15.61
C LEU A 85 -11.40 4.89 -14.31
N GLU A 86 -11.53 3.64 -13.85
CA GLU A 86 -10.91 3.14 -12.61
C GLU A 86 -9.47 2.61 -12.81
N CYS A 87 -8.93 2.66 -14.03
CA CYS A 87 -7.66 2.04 -14.38
C CYS A 87 -6.49 2.61 -13.55
N CYS A 88 -5.82 1.74 -12.79
CA CYS A 88 -4.73 2.14 -11.89
C CYS A 88 -3.54 2.80 -12.59
N LEU A 89 -3.33 2.52 -13.87
CA LEU A 89 -2.23 3.11 -14.65
C LEU A 89 -2.33 4.64 -14.74
N TYR A 90 -3.54 5.21 -14.63
CA TYR A 90 -3.75 6.65 -14.78
C TYR A 90 -3.52 7.47 -13.52
N TRP A 91 -3.54 6.85 -12.33
CA TRP A 91 -3.41 7.56 -11.06
C TRP A 91 -2.31 7.03 -10.14
N GLN A 92 -1.93 5.76 -10.26
CA GLN A 92 -0.98 5.13 -9.35
C GLN A 92 0.40 5.81 -9.37
N GLY A 93 0.83 6.32 -10.53
CA GLY A 93 2.10 7.06 -10.64
C GLY A 93 2.13 8.31 -9.76
N THR A 94 1.06 9.11 -9.82
CA THR A 94 0.88 10.31 -8.99
C THR A 94 0.86 9.96 -7.51
N ALA A 95 0.05 8.97 -7.15
CA ALA A 95 -0.11 8.58 -5.76
C ALA A 95 1.19 8.03 -5.14
N ARG A 96 1.97 7.24 -5.91
CA ARG A 96 3.32 6.79 -5.52
C ARG A 96 4.32 7.95 -5.40
N LYS A 97 4.23 8.98 -6.25
CA LYS A 97 5.08 10.17 -6.13
C LYS A 97 4.84 10.88 -4.80
N CYS A 98 3.57 11.11 -4.45
CA CYS A 98 3.18 11.72 -3.17
C CYS A 98 3.64 10.89 -1.96
N LEU A 99 3.49 9.56 -2.01
CA LEU A 99 3.99 8.69 -0.94
C LEU A 99 5.51 8.77 -0.78
N ARG A 100 6.29 8.80 -1.87
CA ARG A 100 7.76 8.93 -1.78
C ARG A 100 8.19 10.23 -1.12
N GLU A 101 7.49 11.33 -1.40
CA GLU A 101 7.74 12.61 -0.74
C GLU A 101 7.46 12.54 0.76
N LYS A 102 6.34 11.94 1.15
CA LYS A 102 6.00 11.67 2.56
C LYS A 102 7.03 10.79 3.26
N ILE A 103 7.51 9.74 2.61
CA ILE A 103 8.61 8.91 3.12
C ILE A 103 9.89 9.74 3.33
N ARG A 104 10.24 10.61 2.37
CA ARG A 104 11.41 11.49 2.50
C ARG A 104 11.28 12.45 3.69
N LEU A 105 10.10 13.04 3.88
CA LEU A 105 9.80 13.91 5.03
C LEU A 105 9.85 13.13 6.35
N PHE A 106 9.30 11.92 6.39
CA PHE A 106 9.41 11.09 7.58
C PHE A 106 10.88 10.77 7.93
N LEU A 107 11.67 10.37 6.93
CA LEU A 107 13.07 9.99 7.15
C LEU A 107 14.00 11.16 7.47
N SER A 108 13.61 12.44 7.25
CA SER A 108 14.42 13.57 7.72
C SER A 108 14.48 13.64 9.23
N ASP A 109 13.39 13.24 9.88
CA ASP A 109 13.20 13.31 11.33
C ASP A 109 13.55 11.96 11.99
N TYR A 110 13.37 10.85 11.27
CA TYR A 110 13.57 9.47 11.75
C TYR A 110 14.63 8.72 10.93
N ARG A 111 15.87 9.20 10.93
CA ARG A 111 16.96 8.72 10.02
C ARG A 111 17.38 7.26 10.22
N ASP A 112 17.13 6.67 11.39
CA ASP A 112 17.51 5.29 11.73
C ASP A 112 16.42 4.26 11.45
N TYR A 113 15.26 4.70 10.93
CA TYR A 113 14.17 3.81 10.55
C TYR A 113 14.36 3.24 9.14
N ILE A 114 13.92 1.99 8.98
CA ILE A 114 13.93 1.27 7.70
C ILE A 114 12.51 1.20 7.16
N ILE A 115 12.38 1.43 5.86
CA ILE A 115 11.09 1.37 5.16
C ILE A 115 10.85 -0.03 4.59
N VAL A 116 9.72 -0.62 4.97
CA VAL A 116 9.17 -1.84 4.38
C VAL A 116 8.13 -1.44 3.33
N GLY A 117 8.56 -1.41 2.07
CA GLY A 117 7.75 -0.93 0.95
C GLY A 117 6.62 -1.86 0.48
N CYS A 118 6.62 -3.13 0.90
CA CYS A 118 5.56 -4.10 0.60
C CYS A 118 5.18 -4.89 1.86
N PRO A 119 4.43 -4.28 2.80
CA PRO A 119 4.08 -4.92 4.07
C PRO A 119 3.27 -6.21 3.89
N GLU A 120 2.29 -6.23 2.99
CA GLU A 120 1.48 -7.43 2.71
C GLU A 120 2.32 -8.57 2.14
N GLY A 121 3.28 -8.26 1.26
CA GLY A 121 4.23 -9.25 0.76
C GLY A 121 5.10 -9.82 1.89
N SER A 122 5.36 -9.02 2.91
CA SER A 122 6.10 -9.39 4.12
C SER A 122 5.22 -10.05 5.19
N GLY A 123 3.93 -10.28 4.90
CA GLY A 123 3.00 -10.98 5.78
C GLY A 123 2.26 -10.10 6.80
N VAL A 124 2.02 -8.82 6.49
CA VAL A 124 1.21 -7.92 7.33
C VAL A 124 -0.19 -7.74 6.73
N ASN A 125 -1.23 -7.94 7.53
CA ASN A 125 -2.59 -7.58 7.16
C ASN A 125 -2.79 -6.07 7.34
N LEU A 126 -2.59 -5.31 6.27
CA LEU A 126 -2.74 -3.84 6.29
C LEU A 126 -4.15 -3.37 6.60
N THR A 127 -5.19 -4.15 6.25
CA THR A 127 -6.57 -3.74 6.53
C THR A 127 -6.82 -3.69 8.03
N GLU A 128 -6.49 -4.76 8.75
CA GLU A 128 -6.64 -4.79 10.20
C GLU A 128 -5.64 -3.86 10.90
N THR A 129 -4.41 -3.73 10.39
CA THR A 129 -3.41 -2.82 10.95
C THR A 129 -3.86 -1.35 10.87
N MET A 130 -4.38 -0.90 9.72
CA MET A 130 -4.81 0.48 9.55
C MET A 130 -6.13 0.79 10.30
N LYS A 131 -6.97 -0.23 10.51
CA LYS A 131 -8.20 -0.10 11.28
C LYS A 131 -7.94 0.30 12.73
N GLN A 132 -6.83 -0.13 13.33
CA GLN A 132 -6.42 0.27 14.69
C GLN A 132 -6.24 1.78 14.85
N VAL A 133 -5.86 2.48 13.78
CA VAL A 133 -5.67 3.94 13.77
C VAL A 133 -6.85 4.68 13.13
N GLY A 134 -8.01 4.03 13.05
CA GLY A 134 -9.24 4.62 12.52
C GLY A 134 -9.29 4.75 11.00
N ILE A 135 -8.36 4.15 10.27
CA ILE A 135 -8.32 4.20 8.80
C ILE A 135 -8.92 2.91 8.23
N ASN A 136 -10.14 3.01 7.69
CA ASN A 136 -10.83 1.90 7.03
C ASN A 136 -10.47 1.85 5.54
N LEU A 137 -9.76 0.81 5.12
CA LEU A 137 -9.37 0.62 3.72
C LEU A 137 -10.54 0.09 2.88
N GLU A 138 -10.72 0.64 1.68
CA GLU A 138 -11.76 0.24 0.75
C GLU A 138 -11.26 -0.82 -0.24
N TRP A 139 -11.97 -1.96 -0.31
CA TRP A 139 -11.68 -3.06 -1.23
C TRP A 139 -12.96 -3.53 -1.94
N PRO A 140 -13.18 -3.23 -3.23
CA PRO A 140 -12.40 -2.32 -4.07
C PRO A 140 -12.54 -0.85 -3.63
N PRO A 141 -11.58 0.03 -3.98
CA PRO A 141 -11.67 1.45 -3.68
C PRO A 141 -12.82 2.09 -4.43
N LYS A 142 -13.52 3.02 -3.78
CA LYS A 142 -14.61 3.83 -4.37
C LYS A 142 -14.34 5.32 -4.18
N LYS A 143 -14.07 5.74 -2.96
CA LYS A 143 -13.78 7.13 -2.60
C LYS A 143 -12.28 7.35 -2.50
N TYR A 144 -11.59 6.48 -1.76
CA TYR A 144 -10.19 6.67 -1.42
C TYR A 144 -9.37 5.43 -1.73
N THR A 145 -8.14 5.63 -2.17
CA THR A 145 -7.13 4.59 -2.19
C THR A 145 -5.92 5.03 -1.37
N TYR A 146 -5.36 4.10 -0.61
CA TYR A 146 -4.20 4.35 0.22
C TYR A 146 -2.99 3.62 -0.36
N GLN A 147 -1.86 4.31 -0.44
CA GLN A 147 -0.55 3.67 -0.55
C GLN A 147 0.09 3.72 0.83
N ILE A 148 0.49 2.57 1.35
CA ILE A 148 0.97 2.41 2.72
C ILE A 148 2.31 1.69 2.68
N VAL A 149 3.25 2.17 3.49
CA VAL A 149 4.49 1.46 3.84
C VAL A 149 4.62 1.43 5.36
N LEU A 150 5.39 0.48 5.87
CA LEU A 150 5.75 0.49 7.29
C LEU A 150 7.17 1.02 7.47
N ALA A 151 7.43 1.64 8.60
CA ALA A 151 8.75 2.04 9.03
C ALA A 151 9.03 1.48 10.43
N GLY A 152 10.16 0.82 10.61
CA GLY A 152 10.59 0.28 11.91
C GLY A 152 12.11 0.23 12.01
N LYS A 153 12.63 0.04 13.22
CA LYS A 153 14.06 -0.16 13.46
C LYS A 153 14.44 -1.62 13.28
N LYS A 154 15.73 -1.90 13.04
CA LYS A 154 16.27 -3.26 13.16
C LYS A 154 16.30 -3.74 14.62
#